data_AF-A0A2Z5A4J7-F1
#
_entry.id   AF-A0A2Z5A4J7-F1
#
_cell.length_a   1.000
_cell.length_b   1.000
_cell.length_c   1.000
_cell.angle_alpha   90.00
_cell.angle_beta   90.00
_cell.angle_gamma   90.00
#
_symmetry.space_group_name_H-M   'P 1'
#
loop_
_entity.id
_entity.type
_entity.pdbx_description
1 polymer ?
#
loop_
_entity_poly.entity_id
_entity_poly.type
_entity_poly.pdbx_seq_one_letter_code
_entity_poly.pdbx_strand_id
1 'polypeptide(L)' 'MPQEFQELFDFIDQLLAWSDFYLKSGLLLCGVGMLAGAIAWKHWWGKALAFGCAGLGALAALSLDLLQRL' A
#
# COMPACT_ATOMS: atom_id res chain seq x y z
N MET A 1 -18.76 1.24 31.85
CA MET A 1 -19.09 1.40 30.41
C MET A 1 -18.17 2.31 29.59
N PRO A 2 -17.21 3.12 30.11
CA PRO A 2 -16.26 3.82 29.24
C PRO A 2 -15.03 2.98 28.83
N GLN A 3 -14.64 1.98 29.63
CA GLN A 3 -13.42 1.19 29.40
C GLN A 3 -13.48 0.31 28.15
N GLU A 4 -14.61 -0.38 27.90
CA GLU A 4 -14.75 -1.23 26.70
C GLU A 4 -14.76 -0.43 25.39
N PHE A 5 -15.27 0.81 25.41
CA PHE A 5 -15.17 1.70 24.26
C PHE A 5 -13.73 2.16 24.02
N GLN A 6 -12.97 2.38 25.09
CA GLN A 6 -11.57 2.79 25.00
C GLN A 6 -10.68 1.67 24.42
N GLU A 7 -10.85 0.44 24.88
CA GLU A 7 -10.14 -0.73 24.32
C GLU A 7 -10.48 -0.96 22.84
N LEU A 8 -11.74 -0.72 22.44
CA LEU A 8 -12.14 -0.82 21.04
C LEU A 8 -11.46 0.26 20.17
N PHE A 9 -11.37 1.50 20.67
CA PHE A 9 -10.67 2.58 19.97
C PHE A 9 -9.17 2.32 19.87
N ASP A 10 -8.52 1.87 20.94
CA ASP A 10 -7.10 1.52 20.92
C ASP A 10 -6.82 0.38 19.91
N PHE A 11 -7.73 -0.59 19.81
CA PHE A 11 -7.62 -1.66 18.82
C PHE A 11 -7.77 -1.15 17.38
N ILE A 12 -8.70 -0.21 17.15
CA ILE A 12 -8.90 0.42 15.83
C ILE A 12 -7.67 1.23 15.43
N ASP A 13 -7.11 2.03 16.34
CA ASP A 13 -5.90 2.81 16.11
C ASP A 13 -4.68 1.92 15.81
N GLN A 14 -4.55 0.81 16.54
CA GLN A 14 -3.53 -0.19 16.25
C GLN A 14 -3.75 -0.80 14.85
N LEU A 15 -4.98 -1.17 14.49
CA LEU A 15 -5.28 -1.74 13.17
C LEU A 15 -4.97 -0.75 12.03
N LEU A 16 -5.29 0.54 12.22
CA LEU A 16 -4.96 1.64 11.31
C LEU A 16 -3.44 1.78 11.13
N ALA A 17 -2.67 1.75 12.22
CA ALA A 17 -1.21 1.85 12.17
C ALA A 17 -0.57 0.67 11.40
N TRP A 18 -1.08 -0.54 11.59
CA TRP A 18 -0.61 -1.71 10.83
C TRP A 18 -0.98 -1.61 9.35
N SER A 19 -2.19 -1.12 9.04
CA SER A 19 -2.62 -0.86 7.66
C SER A 19 -1.70 0.14 6.95
N ASP A 20 -1.38 1.27 7.59
CA ASP A 20 -0.45 2.28 7.06
C ASP A 20 0.95 1.68 6.81
N PHE A 21 1.47 0.87 7.74
CA PHE A 21 2.75 0.18 7.57
C PHE A 21 2.76 -0.80 6.39
N TYR A 22 1.72 -1.64 6.26
CA TYR A 22 1.62 -2.60 5.16
C TYR A 22 1.41 -1.93 3.82
N LEU A 23 0.60 -0.87 3.76
CA LEU A 23 0.39 -0.09 2.53
C LEU A 23 1.69 0.56 2.06
N LYS A 24 2.45 1.20 2.96
CA LYS A 24 3.77 1.78 2.63
C LYS A 24 4.75 0.72 2.14
N SER A 25 4.78 -0.44 2.81
CA SER A 25 5.63 -1.57 2.41
C SER A 25 5.23 -2.13 1.04
N GLY A 26 3.93 -2.27 0.77
CA GLY A 26 3.39 -2.66 -0.52
C GLY A 26 3.73 -1.66 -1.63
N LEU A 27 3.72 -0.36 -1.31
CA LEU A 27 4.08 0.71 -2.25
C LEU A 27 5.56 0.65 -2.64
N LEU A 28 6.44 0.37 -1.68
CA LEU A 28 7.87 0.12 -1.93
C LEU A 28 8.07 -1.10 -2.85
N LEU A 29 7.37 -2.20 -2.58
CA LEU A 29 7.42 -3.40 -3.43
C LEU A 29 6.91 -3.12 -4.84
N CYS A 30 5.86 -2.31 -4.98
CA CYS A 30 5.38 -1.84 -6.30
C CYS A 30 6.46 -1.01 -7.01
N GLY A 31 7.16 -0.11 -6.30
CA GLY A 31 8.28 0.65 -6.86
C GLY A 31 9.42 -0.25 -7.36
N VAL A 32 9.78 -1.28 -6.60
CA VAL A 32 10.78 -2.28 -7.03
C VAL A 32 10.28 -3.07 -8.23
N GLY A 33 9.02 -3.48 -8.26
CA GLY A 33 8.40 -4.16 -9.40
C GLY A 33 8.36 -3.30 -10.67
N MET A 34 8.10 -2.00 -10.53
CA MET A 34 8.20 -1.05 -11.64
C MET A 34 9.61 -0.96 -12.21
N LEU A 35 10.63 -0.87 -11.34
CA LEU A 35 12.04 -0.87 -11.75
C LEU A 35 12.43 -2.17 -12.45
N ALA A 36 12.06 -3.32 -11.89
CA ALA A 36 12.29 -4.63 -12.50
C ALA A 36 11.63 -4.75 -13.88
N GLY A 37 10.38 -4.26 -14.01
CA GLY A 37 9.65 -4.24 -15.28
C GLY A 37 10.26 -3.28 -16.30
N ALA A 38 10.78 -2.13 -15.86
CA ALA A 38 11.51 -1.17 -16.69
C ALA A 38 12.85 -1.73 -17.19
N ILE A 39 13.59 -2.47 -16.35
CA ILE A 39 14.83 -3.16 -16.76
C ILE A 39 14.50 -4.25 -17.81
N ALA A 40 13.41 -4.98 -17.60
CA ALA A 40 12.95 -6.04 -18.49
C ALA A 40 12.04 -5.54 -19.63
N TRP A 41 12.02 -4.24 -19.97
CA TRP A 41 11.04 -3.63 -20.89
C TRP A 41 11.00 -4.24 -22.29
N LYS A 42 12.13 -4.83 -22.73
CA LYS A 42 12.21 -5.56 -24.01
C LYS A 42 11.32 -6.81 -24.04
N HIS A 43 10.99 -7.37 -22.88
CA HIS A 43 10.11 -8.53 -22.75
C HIS A 43 8.68 -8.08 -22.45
N TRP A 44 7.71 -8.75 -23.05
CA TRP A 44 6.30 -8.39 -22.89
C TRP A 44 5.84 -8.49 -21.43
N TRP A 45 6.36 -9.47 -20.69
CA TRP A 45 6.12 -9.63 -19.25
C TRP A 45 6.71 -8.46 -18.42
N GLY A 46 7.80 -7.84 -18.85
CA GLY A 46 8.38 -6.67 -18.18
C GLY A 46 7.47 -5.43 -18.26
N LYS A 47 6.83 -5.23 -19.42
CA LYS A 47 5.81 -4.17 -19.58
C LYS A 47 4.60 -4.42 -18.69
N ALA A 48 4.06 -5.65 -18.71
CA ALA A 48 2.92 -6.01 -17.87
C ALA A 48 3.23 -5.85 -16.37
N LEU A 49 4.44 -6.22 -15.94
CA LEU A 49 4.91 -6.03 -14.57
C LEU A 49 4.99 -4.54 -14.21
N ALA A 50 5.61 -3.72 -15.06
CA ALA A 50 5.75 -2.28 -14.81
C ALA A 50 4.39 -1.56 -14.71
N PHE A 51 3.48 -1.83 -15.65
CA PHE A 51 2.14 -1.23 -15.63
C PHE A 51 1.26 -1.78 -14.50
N GLY A 52 1.35 -3.08 -14.22
CA GLY A 52 0.64 -3.70 -13.10
C GLY A 52 1.07 -3.11 -11.75
N CYS A 53 2.38 -3.00 -11.54
CA CYS A 53 2.94 -2.40 -10.33
C CYS A 53 2.66 -0.89 -10.24
N ALA A 54 2.63 -0.17 -11.36
CA ALA A 54 2.22 1.24 -11.37
C ALA A 54 0.74 1.43 -10.98
N GLY A 55 -0.15 0.58 -11.51
CA GLY A 55 -1.58 0.62 -11.18
C GLY A 55 -1.84 0.25 -9.71
N LEU A 56 -1.23 -0.84 -9.22
CA LEU A 56 -1.34 -1.25 -7.82
C LEU A 56 -0.69 -0.22 -6.88
N GLY A 57 0.44 0.36 -7.27
CA GLY A 57 1.11 1.42 -6.52
C GLY A 57 0.25 2.70 -6.43
N ALA A 58 -0.45 3.08 -7.50
CA ALA A 58 -1.36 4.21 -7.50
C ALA A 58 -2.58 3.97 -6.59
N LEU A 59 -3.16 2.76 -6.62
CA LEU A 59 -4.24 2.39 -5.70
C LEU A 59 -3.77 2.41 -4.24
N ALA A 60 -2.59 1.85 -3.96
CA ALA A 60 -2.01 1.89 -2.61
C ALA A 60 -1.73 3.33 -2.14
N ALA A 61 -1.27 4.22 -3.04
CA ALA A 61 -1.06 5.64 -2.73
C ALA A 61 -2.38 6.35 -2.40
N LEU A 62 -3.44 6.08 -3.16
CA LEU A 62 -4.77 6.62 -2.90
C LEU A 62 -5.35 6.11 -1.58
N SER A 63 -5.16 4.82 -1.27
CA SER A 63 -5.58 4.25 0.00
C SER A 63 -4.82 4.87 1.19
N LEU A 64 -3.52 5.16 1.04
CA LEU A 64 -2.73 5.87 2.04
C LEU A 64 -3.18 7.32 2.24
N ASP A 65 -3.45 8.06 1.16
CA ASP A 65 -3.97 9.44 1.25
C ASP A 65 -5.35 9.47 1.93
N LEU A 66 -6.20 8.48 1.68
CA LEU A 66 -7.47 8.30 2.38
C LEU A 66 -7.27 8.01 3.88
N LEU A 67 -6.33 7.11 4.22
CA LEU A 67 -6.00 6.74 5.60
C LEU A 67 -5.41 7.90 6.40
N GLN A 68 -4.61 8.77 5.78
CA GLN A 68 -4.00 9.93 6.44
C GLN A 68 -4.97 11.11 6.63
N ARG A 69 -6.10 11.11 5.91
CA ARG A 69 -7.14 12.14 6.02
C ARG A 69 -8.25 11.78 7.02
N LEU A 70 -8.34 10.51 7.43
CA LEU A 70 -9.23 10.01 8.49
C LEU A 70 -8.60 10.25 9.86
#